data_AF-A0A832BNI6-F1
#
_entry.id   AF-A0A832BNI6-F1
#
_cell.length_a   1.000
_cell.length_b   1.000
_cell.length_c   1.000
_cell.angle_alpha   90.00
_cell.angle_beta   90.00
_cell.angle_gamma   90.00
#
_symmetry.space_group_name_H-M   'P 1'
#
loop_
_entity.id
_entity.type
_entity.pdbx_description
1 polymer ?
#
loop_
_entity_poly.entity_id
_entity_poly.type
_entity_poly.pdbx_seq_one_letter_code
_entity_poly.pdbx_strand_id
1 'polypeptide(L)'
;MSSSHCLNCFATLEPKQKFCSQCGQKTSIHRLSLHEIGHDALHYFTHADKGIFSLLKDLFTKPGQVARDYAAGRRVRYFKPLNFYLIVMGILVFMTSAFYTEDLSGSRPLEQRAAYAKTIQEKAYFTAMAGRVKKVNKFIGKYSNAINMMTVPLFTLIFWLFYLRDRYNYTEHLVANIYFVGFIMLFYALIITPLNYLIKNPRLDMVLIGIFFLFEISYRASAYYAFVHKRGWLYALKALGVSLLCTALWAWGTYSLISWYIRKG
;
A
#
# COMPACT_ATOMS: atom_id res chain seq x y z
N MET A 1 9.25 23.60 17.38
CA MET A 1 10.53 24.31 17.56
C MET A 1 10.62 25.37 16.48
N SER A 2 10.80 26.65 16.81
CA SER A 2 11.10 27.67 15.79
C SER A 2 12.58 27.55 15.46
N SER A 3 12.90 27.21 14.21
CA SER A 3 14.26 27.08 13.70
C SER A 3 14.66 28.39 13.03
N SER A 4 15.88 28.88 13.25
CA SER A 4 16.44 30.04 12.53
C SER A 4 16.74 29.73 11.05
N HIS A 5 16.72 28.45 10.67
CA HIS A 5 16.95 27.98 9.30
C HIS A 5 15.81 27.08 8.79
N CYS A 6 15.56 27.11 7.49
CA CYS A 6 14.60 26.24 6.83
C CYS A 6 15.05 24.77 6.87
N LEU A 7 14.16 23.84 7.25
CA LEU A 7 14.53 22.41 7.33
C LEU A 7 14.78 21.76 5.96
N ASN A 8 14.23 22.32 4.87
CA ASN A 8 14.35 21.76 3.53
C ASN A 8 15.52 22.35 2.73
N CYS A 9 15.67 23.68 2.68
CA CYS A 9 16.73 24.34 1.89
C CYS A 9 17.81 25.03 2.73
N PHE A 10 17.74 24.98 4.06
CA PHE A 10 18.69 25.58 4.99
C PHE A 10 18.85 27.11 4.91
N ALA A 11 18.04 27.79 4.08
CA ALA A 11 18.00 29.25 4.05
C ALA A 11 17.63 29.83 5.42
N THR A 12 18.28 30.93 5.81
CA THR A 12 17.97 31.68 7.03
C THR A 12 16.53 32.21 6.96
N LEU A 13 15.79 32.07 8.05
CA LEU A 13 14.40 32.51 8.17
C LEU A 13 14.33 33.83 8.92
N GLU A 14 13.58 34.80 8.41
CA GLU A 14 13.36 36.07 9.10
C GLU A 14 12.44 35.91 10.33
N PRO A 15 12.60 36.74 11.37
CA PRO A 15 11.70 36.75 12.51
C PRO A 15 10.25 36.98 12.06
N LYS A 16 9.33 36.07 12.41
CA LYS A 16 7.89 36.07 12.03
C LYS A 16 7.56 35.67 10.58
N GLN A 17 8.54 35.24 9.77
CA GLN A 17 8.27 34.68 8.45
C GLN A 17 7.41 33.42 8.56
N LYS A 18 6.27 33.33 7.85
CA LYS A 18 5.35 32.15 7.89
C LYS A 18 5.75 31.04 6.91
N PHE A 19 6.38 31.39 5.81
CA PHE A 19 6.83 30.48 4.75
C PHE A 19 8.21 30.88 4.26
N CYS A 20 9.10 29.90 4.05
CA CYS A 20 10.42 30.13 3.47
C CYS A 20 10.30 30.70 2.05
N SER A 21 10.93 31.84 1.80
CA SER A 21 10.93 32.52 0.49
C SER A 21 11.65 31.72 -0.61
N GLN A 22 12.59 30.84 -0.25
CA GLN A 22 13.39 30.07 -1.20
C GLN A 22 12.72 28.76 -1.65
N CYS A 23 11.97 28.09 -0.76
CA CYS A 23 11.37 26.79 -1.09
C CYS A 23 9.89 26.64 -0.71
N GLY A 24 9.25 27.68 -0.19
CA GLY A 24 7.83 27.66 0.17
C GLY A 24 7.47 26.86 1.43
N GLN A 25 8.45 26.34 2.18
CA GLN A 25 8.18 25.56 3.38
C GLN A 25 7.58 26.41 4.52
N LYS A 26 6.47 25.99 5.13
CA LYS A 26 5.94 26.59 6.37
C LYS A 26 7.01 26.57 7.48
N THR A 27 7.21 27.70 8.16
CA THR A 27 8.25 27.85 9.20
C THR A 27 7.81 27.30 10.56
N SER A 28 6.52 27.34 10.86
CA SER A 28 5.94 26.72 12.07
C SER A 28 5.73 25.22 11.87
N ILE A 29 6.81 24.45 12.05
CA ILE A 29 6.78 22.99 11.92
C ILE A 29 6.61 22.38 13.31
N HIS A 30 5.46 21.76 13.54
CA HIS A 30 5.21 20.86 14.66
C HIS A 30 5.40 19.40 14.22
N ARG A 31 5.47 18.53 15.22
CA ARG A 31 5.44 17.08 15.02
C ARG A 31 4.12 16.70 14.32
N LEU A 32 4.15 15.66 13.49
CA LEU A 32 2.98 15.22 12.72
C LEU A 32 1.82 14.79 13.64
N SER A 33 0.64 15.37 13.41
CA SER A 33 -0.63 14.94 14.02
C SER A 33 -1.61 14.41 12.98
N LEU A 34 -2.57 13.57 13.40
CA LEU A 34 -3.59 13.01 12.51
C LEU A 34 -4.50 14.10 11.89
N HIS A 35 -4.78 15.15 12.66
CA HIS A 35 -5.62 16.27 12.22
C HIS A 35 -5.03 17.00 11.01
N GLU A 36 -3.72 17.26 11.02
CA GLU A 36 -3.03 17.93 9.90
C GLU A 36 -3.07 17.11 8.61
N ILE A 37 -2.86 15.80 8.73
CA ILE A 37 -2.89 14.88 7.59
C ILE A 37 -4.27 14.92 6.93
N GLY A 38 -5.35 14.89 7.72
CA GLY A 38 -6.73 15.02 7.22
C GLY A 38 -7.00 16.37 6.56
N HIS A 39 -6.58 17.47 7.18
CA HIS A 39 -6.76 18.82 6.62
C HIS A 39 -6.01 19.00 5.29
N ASP A 40 -4.81 18.43 5.16
CA ASP A 40 -4.03 18.47 3.91
C ASP A 40 -4.68 17.66 2.77
N ALA A 41 -5.48 16.64 3.08
CA ALA A 41 -6.18 15.81 2.11
C ALA A 41 -7.42 16.48 1.50
N LEU A 42 -7.98 17.52 2.13
CA LEU A 42 -9.17 18.21 1.62
C LEU A 42 -8.85 19.29 0.56
N HIS A 43 -7.62 19.81 0.51
CA HIS A 43 -7.20 20.82 -0.47
C HIS A 43 -6.71 20.24 -1.81
N TYR A 44 -7.43 19.25 -2.33
CA TYR A 44 -6.85 18.14 -3.09
C TYR A 44 -6.48 18.37 -4.58
N PHE A 45 -6.87 19.47 -5.25
CA PHE A 45 -6.84 19.47 -6.73
C PHE A 45 -6.12 20.62 -7.46
N THR A 46 -5.33 21.49 -6.81
CA THR A 46 -4.76 22.66 -7.52
C THR A 46 -3.27 22.62 -7.84
N HIS A 47 -2.48 21.68 -7.30
CA HIS A 47 -1.03 21.62 -7.56
C HIS A 47 -0.55 20.17 -7.66
N ALA A 48 -0.68 19.55 -8.83
CA ALA A 48 0.05 18.34 -9.16
C ALA A 48 1.52 18.70 -9.41
N ASP A 49 2.28 18.84 -8.32
CA ASP A 49 3.67 19.28 -8.36
C ASP A 49 4.57 18.24 -9.06
N LYS A 50 5.63 18.73 -9.73
CA LYS A 50 6.70 17.99 -10.42
C LYS A 50 7.45 16.94 -9.55
N GLY A 51 7.01 16.71 -8.31
CA GLY A 51 7.67 15.85 -7.32
C GLY A 51 7.32 14.36 -7.40
N ILE A 52 6.27 13.93 -8.11
CA ILE A 52 5.83 12.52 -8.05
C ILE A 52 6.87 11.54 -8.64
N PHE A 53 7.48 11.86 -9.79
CA PHE A 53 8.52 10.99 -10.38
C PHE A 53 9.78 10.93 -9.53
N SER A 54 10.16 12.05 -8.90
CA SER A 54 11.27 12.10 -7.94
C SER A 54 10.97 11.24 -6.72
N LEU A 55 9.74 11.31 -6.19
CA LEU A 55 9.27 10.46 -5.10
C LEU A 55 9.32 8.98 -5.49
N LEU A 56 8.84 8.60 -6.69
CA LEU A 56 8.86 7.21 -7.15
C LEU A 56 10.30 6.66 -7.24
N LYS A 57 11.23 7.45 -7.80
CA LYS A 57 12.66 7.09 -7.83
C LYS A 57 13.22 6.92 -6.42
N ASP A 58 12.90 7.84 -5.51
CA ASP A 58 13.38 7.79 -4.13
C ASP A 58 12.73 6.64 -3.32
N LEU A 59 11.46 6.28 -3.59
CA LEU A 59 10.78 5.13 -2.97
C LEU A 59 11.30 3.79 -3.48
N PHE A 60 11.77 3.72 -4.72
CA PHE A 60 12.42 2.53 -5.25
C PHE A 60 13.84 2.36 -4.68
N THR A 61 14.62 3.44 -4.61
CA THR A 61 16.05 3.36 -4.26
C THR A 61 16.36 3.53 -2.78
N LYS A 62 15.58 4.33 -2.04
CA LYS A 62 15.83 4.69 -0.64
C LYS A 62 14.54 4.96 0.15
N PRO A 63 13.57 4.02 0.18
CA PRO A 63 12.25 4.26 0.77
C PRO A 63 12.30 4.68 2.24
N GLY A 64 13.16 4.06 3.05
CA GLY A 64 13.32 4.46 4.45
C GLY A 64 13.79 5.90 4.63
N GLN A 65 14.62 6.43 3.72
CA GLN A 65 15.05 7.83 3.76
C GLN A 65 13.89 8.78 3.46
N VAL A 66 13.03 8.45 2.49
CA VAL A 66 11.83 9.25 2.17
C VAL A 66 10.97 9.43 3.41
N ALA A 67 10.64 8.31 4.08
CA ALA A 67 9.82 8.35 5.28
C ALA A 67 10.49 9.15 6.42
N ARG A 68 11.81 9.00 6.60
CA ARG A 68 12.57 9.78 7.61
C ARG A 68 12.59 11.26 7.32
N ASP A 69 12.86 11.64 6.07
CA ASP A 69 12.94 13.04 5.67
C ASP A 69 11.60 13.72 5.88
N TYR A 70 10.51 13.05 5.49
CA TYR A 70 9.17 13.55 5.69
C TYR A 70 8.82 13.69 7.18
N ALA A 71 9.13 12.66 7.99
CA ALA A 71 8.95 12.68 9.44
C ALA A 71 9.77 13.79 10.11
N ALA A 72 11.00 14.02 9.65
CA ALA A 72 11.89 15.09 10.12
C ALA A 72 11.49 16.49 9.63
N GLY A 73 10.43 16.62 8.83
CA GLY A 73 9.90 17.91 8.38
C GLY A 73 10.40 18.37 7.01
N ARG A 74 11.25 17.63 6.29
CA ARG A 74 11.66 17.91 4.89
C ARG A 74 10.56 17.56 3.88
N ARG A 75 9.38 18.17 4.05
CA ARG A 75 8.12 17.75 3.38
C ARG A 75 7.96 18.30 1.97
N VAL A 76 8.53 19.47 1.66
CA VAL A 76 8.38 20.13 0.34
C VAL A 76 8.98 19.30 -0.80
N ARG A 77 10.05 18.52 -0.53
CA ARG A 77 10.70 17.67 -1.53
C ARG A 77 9.80 16.53 -2.03
N TYR A 78 8.89 16.06 -1.19
CA TYR A 78 8.14 14.83 -1.43
C TYR A 78 6.67 15.12 -1.68
N PHE A 79 6.11 14.44 -2.67
CA PHE A 79 4.68 14.51 -2.94
C PHE A 79 3.89 14.05 -1.71
N LYS A 80 2.83 14.77 -1.35
CA LYS A 80 2.10 14.53 -0.09
C LYS A 80 1.65 13.05 0.02
N PRO A 81 1.85 12.38 1.17
CA PRO A 81 1.65 10.93 1.31
C PRO A 81 0.23 10.49 0.96
N LEU A 82 -0.79 11.16 1.52
CA LEU A 82 -2.19 10.80 1.25
C LEU A 82 -2.56 11.02 -0.21
N ASN A 83 -2.07 12.10 -0.82
CA ASN A 83 -2.35 12.37 -2.23
C ASN A 83 -1.72 11.33 -3.13
N PHE A 84 -0.47 10.94 -2.84
CA PHE A 84 0.20 9.85 -3.53
C PHE A 84 -0.63 8.56 -3.43
N TYR A 85 -1.04 8.18 -2.22
CA TYR A 85 -1.78 6.95 -1.98
C TYR A 85 -3.14 6.93 -2.67
N LEU A 86 -3.91 8.01 -2.60
CA LEU A 86 -5.21 8.12 -3.27
C LEU A 86 -5.09 8.07 -4.80
N ILE A 87 -4.05 8.70 -5.39
CA ILE A 87 -3.74 8.55 -6.83
C ILE A 87 -3.44 7.09 -7.15
N VAL A 88 -2.59 6.43 -6.35
CA VAL A 88 -2.26 5.01 -6.53
C VAL A 88 -3.51 4.12 -6.45
N MET A 89 -4.41 4.38 -5.51
CA MET A 89 -5.65 3.60 -5.38
C MET A 89 -6.57 3.81 -6.58
N GLY A 90 -6.65 5.03 -7.12
CA GLY A 90 -7.33 5.30 -8.38
C GLY A 90 -6.72 4.53 -9.55
N ILE A 91 -5.39 4.51 -9.67
CA ILE A 91 -4.66 3.72 -10.67
C ILE A 91 -4.95 2.23 -10.47
N LEU A 92 -4.90 1.71 -9.25
CA LEU A 92 -5.18 0.31 -8.95
C LEU A 92 -6.59 -0.08 -9.38
N VAL A 93 -7.60 0.74 -9.07
CA VAL A 93 -8.99 0.49 -9.49
C VAL A 93 -9.10 0.53 -11.01
N PHE A 94 -8.50 1.53 -11.67
CA PHE A 94 -8.50 1.61 -13.13
C PHE A 94 -7.86 0.38 -13.76
N MET A 95 -6.65 0.01 -13.33
CA MET A 95 -5.90 -1.13 -13.86
C MET A 95 -6.66 -2.44 -13.62
N THR A 96 -7.15 -2.68 -12.41
CA THR A 96 -7.93 -3.88 -12.13
C THR A 96 -9.22 -3.90 -12.95
N SER A 97 -9.94 -2.79 -13.11
CA SER A 97 -11.13 -2.75 -13.97
C SER A 97 -10.85 -2.96 -15.47
N ALA A 98 -9.71 -2.46 -15.97
CA ALA A 98 -9.35 -2.52 -17.38
C ALA A 98 -8.81 -3.89 -17.79
N PHE A 99 -8.12 -4.58 -16.88
CA PHE A 99 -7.40 -5.83 -17.17
C PHE A 99 -8.02 -7.07 -16.53
N TYR A 100 -8.98 -6.93 -15.60
CA TYR A 100 -9.67 -8.09 -15.01
C TYR A 100 -10.74 -8.61 -15.97
N THR A 101 -10.55 -9.84 -16.48
CA THR A 101 -11.51 -10.51 -17.35
C THR A 101 -12.26 -11.62 -16.62
N GLU A 102 -13.42 -12.03 -17.14
CA GLU A 102 -14.16 -13.17 -16.60
C GLU A 102 -13.36 -14.49 -16.67
N ASP A 103 -12.40 -14.61 -17.58
CA ASP A 103 -11.51 -15.77 -17.65
C ASP A 103 -10.50 -15.77 -16.48
N LEU A 104 -9.96 -14.60 -16.13
CA LEU A 104 -9.13 -14.39 -14.94
C LEU A 104 -9.92 -14.59 -13.64
N SER A 105 -11.23 -14.39 -13.68
CA SER A 105 -12.12 -14.58 -12.53
C SER A 105 -12.26 -16.06 -12.13
N GLY A 106 -11.86 -17.00 -13.00
CA GLY A 106 -11.85 -18.44 -12.71
C GLY A 106 -13.23 -19.11 -12.71
N SER A 107 -14.34 -18.37 -12.84
CA SER A 107 -15.68 -18.97 -12.90
C SER A 107 -15.96 -19.65 -14.24
N ARG A 108 -15.55 -19.04 -15.36
CA ARG A 108 -15.79 -19.58 -16.71
C ARG A 108 -15.15 -20.96 -16.94
N PRO A 109 -13.87 -21.20 -16.58
CA PRO A 109 -13.27 -22.53 -16.70
C PRO A 109 -14.02 -23.60 -15.89
N LEU A 110 -14.59 -23.24 -14.73
CA LEU A 110 -15.38 -24.15 -13.90
C LEU A 110 -16.75 -24.44 -14.51
N GLU A 111 -17.40 -23.43 -15.10
CA GLU A 111 -18.67 -23.60 -15.81
C GLU A 111 -18.50 -24.48 -17.05
N GLN A 112 -17.43 -24.28 -17.82
CA GLN A 112 -17.08 -25.15 -18.94
C GLN A 112 -16.88 -26.60 -18.46
N ARG A 113 -16.11 -26.82 -17.39
CA ARG A 113 -15.94 -28.17 -16.81
C ARG A 113 -17.26 -28.78 -16.33
N ALA A 114 -18.17 -27.97 -15.80
CA ALA A 114 -19.51 -28.44 -15.42
C ALA A 114 -20.35 -28.83 -16.65
N ALA A 115 -20.21 -28.11 -17.78
CA ALA A 115 -20.94 -28.39 -19.01
C ALA A 115 -20.50 -29.72 -19.66
N TYR A 116 -19.20 -30.05 -19.58
CA TYR A 116 -18.63 -31.30 -20.12
C TYR A 116 -18.51 -32.43 -19.09
N ALA A 117 -19.05 -32.26 -17.87
CA ALA A 117 -18.98 -33.27 -16.83
C ALA A 117 -19.72 -34.54 -17.26
N LYS A 118 -19.07 -35.71 -17.09
CA LYS A 118 -19.62 -37.00 -17.53
C LYS A 118 -20.59 -37.58 -16.51
N THR A 119 -20.42 -37.23 -15.24
CA THR A 119 -21.26 -37.70 -14.14
C THR A 119 -22.08 -36.56 -13.51
N ILE A 120 -23.24 -36.92 -12.94
CA ILE A 120 -24.08 -35.98 -12.18
C ILE A 120 -23.30 -35.38 -11.00
N GLN A 121 -22.46 -36.20 -10.35
CA GLN A 121 -21.65 -35.79 -9.20
C GLN A 121 -20.57 -34.77 -9.60
N GLU A 122 -19.84 -35.00 -10.70
CA GLU A 122 -18.88 -34.03 -11.24
C GLU A 122 -19.55 -32.71 -11.63
N LYS A 123 -20.70 -32.79 -12.31
CA LYS A 123 -21.48 -31.61 -12.70
C LYS A 123 -21.87 -30.79 -11.48
N ALA A 124 -22.46 -31.43 -10.47
CA ALA A 124 -22.84 -30.79 -9.21
C ALA A 124 -21.65 -30.14 -8.51
N TYR A 125 -20.50 -30.82 -8.47
CA TYR A 125 -19.27 -30.28 -7.87
C TYR A 125 -18.77 -29.02 -8.58
N PHE A 126 -18.62 -29.05 -9.91
CA PHE A 126 -18.10 -27.91 -10.66
C PHE A 126 -19.08 -26.73 -10.69
N THR A 127 -20.39 -26.98 -10.78
CA THR A 127 -21.41 -25.92 -10.68
C THR A 127 -21.38 -25.25 -9.30
N ALA A 128 -21.27 -26.03 -8.22
CA ALA A 128 -21.15 -25.47 -6.87
C ALA A 128 -19.87 -24.63 -6.71
N MET A 129 -18.74 -25.11 -7.25
CA MET A 129 -17.48 -24.37 -7.21
C MET A 129 -17.56 -23.06 -8.03
N ALA A 130 -18.13 -23.10 -9.24
CA ALA A 130 -18.33 -21.90 -10.06
C ALA A 130 -19.18 -20.85 -9.33
N GLY A 131 -20.26 -21.28 -8.66
CA GLY A 131 -21.09 -20.42 -7.82
C GLY A 131 -20.32 -19.79 -6.65
N ARG A 132 -19.46 -20.56 -5.98
CA ARG A 132 -18.57 -20.05 -4.91
C ARG A 132 -17.60 -19.00 -5.45
N VAL A 133 -16.93 -19.29 -6.57
CA VAL A 133 -15.98 -18.36 -7.20
C VAL A 133 -16.67 -17.05 -7.61
N LYS A 134 -17.88 -17.11 -8.18
CA LYS A 134 -18.68 -15.89 -8.45
C LYS A 134 -18.96 -15.08 -7.19
N LYS A 135 -19.30 -15.72 -6.07
CA LYS A 135 -19.50 -15.03 -4.78
C LYS A 135 -18.21 -14.38 -4.28
N VAL A 136 -17.07 -15.06 -4.40
CA VAL A 136 -15.74 -14.52 -4.07
C VAL A 136 -15.44 -13.28 -4.91
N ASN A 137 -15.58 -13.37 -6.23
CA ASN A 137 -15.28 -12.25 -7.13
C ASN A 137 -16.20 -11.06 -6.87
N LYS A 138 -17.49 -11.32 -6.58
CA LYS A 138 -18.44 -10.28 -6.16
C LYS A 138 -18.00 -9.60 -4.86
N PHE A 139 -17.51 -10.35 -3.88
CA PHE A 139 -16.98 -9.79 -2.64
C PHE A 139 -15.75 -8.93 -2.91
N ILE A 140 -14.77 -9.45 -3.65
CA ILE A 140 -13.53 -8.75 -3.97
C ILE A 140 -13.83 -7.45 -4.72
N GLY A 141 -14.64 -7.50 -5.79
CA GLY A 141 -14.99 -6.31 -6.55
C GLY A 141 -15.73 -5.25 -5.73
N LYS A 142 -16.51 -5.65 -4.72
CA LYS A 142 -17.27 -4.72 -3.88
C LYS A 142 -16.46 -4.14 -2.71
N TYR A 143 -15.60 -4.94 -2.08
CA TYR A 143 -15.00 -4.59 -0.78
C TYR A 143 -13.48 -4.43 -0.78
N SER A 144 -12.77 -4.80 -1.87
CA SER A 144 -11.30 -4.74 -1.94
C SER A 144 -10.74 -3.35 -1.65
N ASN A 145 -11.36 -2.29 -2.17
CA ASN A 145 -10.91 -0.92 -1.93
C ASN A 145 -10.95 -0.54 -0.45
N ALA A 146 -12.05 -0.87 0.24
CA ALA A 146 -12.20 -0.61 1.66
C ALA A 146 -11.19 -1.43 2.49
N ILE A 147 -10.99 -2.70 2.13
CA ILE A 147 -9.97 -3.56 2.76
C ILE A 147 -8.59 -2.94 2.60
N ASN A 148 -8.21 -2.55 1.37
CA ASN A 148 -6.90 -1.96 1.09
C ASN A 148 -6.69 -0.62 1.82
N MET A 149 -7.72 0.22 1.93
CA MET A 149 -7.65 1.47 2.70
C MET A 149 -7.45 1.21 4.20
N MET A 150 -8.11 0.20 4.75
CA MET A 150 -7.96 -0.19 6.16
C MET A 150 -6.64 -0.90 6.45
N THR A 151 -6.00 -1.50 5.46
CA THR A 151 -4.68 -2.13 5.61
C THR A 151 -3.64 -1.14 6.16
N VAL A 152 -3.65 0.12 5.71
CA VAL A 152 -2.66 1.13 6.10
C VAL A 152 -2.69 1.44 7.61
N PRO A 153 -3.82 1.82 8.23
CA PRO A 153 -3.86 2.05 9.67
C PRO A 153 -3.62 0.76 10.49
N LEU A 154 -4.08 -0.41 10.01
CA LEU A 154 -3.83 -1.68 10.70
C LEU A 154 -2.35 -2.04 10.72
N PHE A 155 -1.66 -1.94 9.58
CA PHE A 155 -0.22 -2.15 9.51
C PHE A 155 0.52 -1.11 10.33
N THR A 156 0.07 0.14 10.32
CA THR A 156 0.64 1.18 11.16
C THR A 156 0.56 0.85 12.63
N LEU A 157 -0.59 0.39 13.11
CA LEU A 157 -0.76 -0.03 14.49
C LEU A 157 0.21 -1.15 14.86
N ILE A 158 0.32 -2.19 14.02
CA ILE A 158 1.23 -3.31 14.26
C ILE A 158 2.68 -2.84 14.30
N PHE A 159 3.14 -2.08 13.28
CA PHE A 159 4.50 -1.54 13.29
C PHE A 159 4.75 -0.65 14.51
N TRP A 160 3.84 0.27 14.82
CA TRP A 160 3.99 1.15 15.97
C TRP A 160 4.08 0.36 17.30
N LEU A 161 3.26 -0.68 17.50
CA LEU A 161 3.31 -1.54 18.69
C LEU A 161 4.65 -2.28 18.84
N PHE A 162 5.21 -2.78 17.74
CA PHE A 162 6.51 -3.44 17.78
C PHE A 162 7.67 -2.45 17.94
N TYR A 163 7.49 -1.18 17.57
CA TYR A 163 8.50 -0.13 17.62
C TYR A 163 8.19 0.98 18.64
N LEU A 164 7.41 0.70 19.69
CA LEU A 164 7.00 1.66 20.75
C LEU A 164 8.17 2.39 21.43
N ARG A 165 9.34 1.74 21.50
CA ARG A 165 10.55 2.28 22.13
C ARG A 165 11.44 3.06 21.16
N ASP A 166 11.00 3.22 19.93
CA ASP A 166 11.74 4.00 18.94
C ASP A 166 11.28 5.46 18.94
N ARG A 167 12.10 6.29 18.29
CA ARG A 167 11.93 7.74 18.19
C ARG A 167 10.66 8.21 17.49
N TYR A 168 9.96 7.34 16.76
CA TYR A 168 8.84 7.71 15.90
C TYR A 168 7.48 7.50 16.57
N ASN A 169 6.55 8.45 16.41
CA ASN A 169 5.18 8.34 16.87
C ASN A 169 4.30 7.58 15.86
N TYR A 170 3.07 7.26 16.27
CA TYR A 170 2.10 6.58 15.41
C TYR A 170 1.91 7.28 14.06
N THR A 171 1.81 8.62 14.05
CA THR A 171 1.60 9.40 12.82
C THR A 171 2.80 9.32 11.85
N GLU A 172 4.02 9.26 12.37
CA GLU A 172 5.25 9.11 11.59
C GLU A 172 5.32 7.70 10.99
N HIS A 173 4.91 6.67 11.73
CA HIS A 173 4.69 5.31 11.19
C HIS A 173 3.58 5.27 10.14
N LEU A 174 2.50 6.05 10.35
CA LEU A 174 1.38 6.12 9.41
C LEU A 174 1.84 6.66 8.07
N VAL A 175 2.56 7.78 8.08
CA VAL A 175 3.14 8.37 6.87
C VAL A 175 4.09 7.41 6.16
N ALA A 176 4.93 6.70 6.92
CA ALA A 176 5.82 5.68 6.35
C ALA A 176 5.04 4.58 5.64
N ASN A 177 4.01 4.01 6.29
CA ASN A 177 3.17 2.98 5.68
C ASN A 177 2.36 3.48 4.48
N ILE A 178 1.86 4.72 4.49
CA ILE A 178 1.15 5.30 3.35
C ILE A 178 2.05 5.27 2.11
N TYR A 179 3.31 5.68 2.23
CA TYR A 179 4.26 5.61 1.13
C TYR A 179 4.60 4.17 0.73
N PHE A 180 4.92 3.31 1.70
CA PHE A 180 5.39 1.95 1.39
C PHE A 180 4.28 1.09 0.78
N VAL A 181 3.08 1.10 1.37
CA VAL A 181 1.92 0.39 0.83
C VAL A 181 1.52 1.00 -0.50
N GLY A 182 1.53 2.32 -0.65
CA GLY A 182 1.28 2.97 -1.94
C GLY A 182 2.26 2.50 -3.03
N PHE A 183 3.55 2.42 -2.73
CA PHE A 183 4.54 1.93 -3.71
C PHE A 183 4.31 0.46 -4.08
N ILE A 184 4.03 -0.40 -3.10
CA ILE A 184 3.71 -1.83 -3.33
C ILE A 184 2.47 -1.96 -4.22
N MET A 185 1.41 -1.21 -3.94
CA MET A 185 0.16 -1.25 -4.72
C MET A 185 0.35 -0.70 -6.13
N LEU A 186 1.20 0.31 -6.30
CA LEU A 186 1.56 0.82 -7.62
C LEU A 186 2.33 -0.24 -8.42
N PHE A 187 3.28 -0.93 -7.80
CA PHE A 187 3.99 -2.05 -8.45
C PHE A 187 3.03 -3.17 -8.86
N TYR A 188 2.09 -3.53 -7.99
CA TYR A 188 1.05 -4.51 -8.33
C TYR A 188 0.19 -4.07 -9.52
N ALA A 189 -0.27 -2.81 -9.51
CA ALA A 189 -1.13 -2.26 -10.54
C ALA A 189 -0.43 -2.16 -11.90
N LEU A 190 0.83 -1.74 -11.93
CA LEU A 190 1.55 -1.46 -13.18
C LEU A 190 2.32 -2.65 -13.74
N ILE A 191 2.71 -3.62 -12.90
CA ILE A 191 3.54 -4.75 -13.32
C ILE A 191 2.75 -6.05 -13.28
N ILE A 192 2.19 -6.41 -12.12
CA ILE A 192 1.55 -7.71 -11.93
C ILE A 192 0.26 -7.81 -12.73
N THR A 193 -0.58 -6.78 -12.70
CA THR A 193 -1.90 -6.79 -13.34
C THR A 193 -1.82 -6.94 -14.87
N PRO A 194 -1.01 -6.13 -15.61
CA PRO A 194 -0.87 -6.31 -17.05
C PRO A 194 -0.19 -7.62 -17.43
N LEU A 195 0.82 -8.05 -16.66
CA LEU A 195 1.55 -9.29 -16.95
C LEU A 195 0.62 -10.51 -16.84
N ASN A 196 -0.26 -10.53 -15.83
CA ASN A 196 -1.27 -11.57 -15.66
C ASN A 196 -2.23 -11.61 -16.87
N TYR A 197 -2.71 -10.44 -17.29
CA TYR A 197 -3.57 -10.31 -18.46
C TYR A 197 -2.93 -10.80 -19.77
N LEU A 198 -1.63 -10.57 -19.95
CA LEU A 198 -0.88 -11.02 -21.13
C LEU A 198 -0.64 -12.53 -21.14
N ILE A 199 -0.32 -13.12 -19.98
CA ILE A 199 0.08 -14.53 -19.87
C ILE A 199 -1.12 -15.47 -19.98
N LYS A 200 -2.28 -15.12 -19.40
CA LYS A 200 -3.52 -15.93 -19.42
C LYS A 200 -3.32 -17.40 -19.02
N ASN A 201 -2.36 -17.69 -18.14
CA ASN A 201 -2.04 -19.05 -17.69
C ASN A 201 -2.16 -19.15 -16.17
N PRO A 202 -3.12 -19.95 -15.64
CA PRO A 202 -3.37 -20.06 -14.21
C PRO A 202 -2.17 -20.52 -13.37
N ARG A 203 -1.27 -21.35 -13.92
CA ARG A 203 -0.08 -21.80 -13.17
C ARG A 203 0.93 -20.67 -13.01
N LEU A 204 1.14 -19.90 -14.07
CA LEU A 204 2.05 -18.76 -14.04
C LEU A 204 1.47 -17.61 -13.21
N ASP A 205 0.15 -17.44 -13.20
CA ASP A 205 -0.54 -16.51 -12.30
C ASP A 205 -0.21 -16.80 -10.82
N MET A 206 -0.32 -18.06 -10.37
CA MET A 206 0.06 -18.45 -9.00
C MET A 206 1.54 -18.13 -8.70
N VAL A 207 2.44 -18.35 -9.67
CA VAL A 207 3.86 -18.03 -9.51
C VAL A 207 4.07 -16.52 -9.39
N LEU A 208 3.40 -15.71 -10.23
CA LEU A 208 3.47 -14.25 -10.15
C LEU A 208 2.94 -13.70 -8.84
N ILE A 209 1.83 -14.25 -8.33
CA ILE A 209 1.29 -13.90 -7.02
C ILE A 209 2.32 -14.24 -5.92
N GLY A 210 2.95 -15.41 -5.98
CA GLY A 210 4.01 -15.81 -5.06
C GLY A 210 5.21 -14.84 -5.09
N ILE A 211 5.68 -14.48 -6.29
CA ILE A 211 6.74 -13.49 -6.49
C ILE A 211 6.33 -12.13 -5.92
N PHE A 212 5.09 -11.70 -6.15
CA PHE A 212 4.57 -10.45 -5.61
C PHE A 212 4.58 -10.42 -4.08
N PHE A 213 4.14 -11.51 -3.42
CA PHE A 213 4.21 -11.59 -1.95
C PHE A 213 5.65 -11.53 -1.44
N LEU A 214 6.59 -12.23 -2.10
CA LEU A 214 8.01 -12.15 -1.75
C LEU A 214 8.55 -10.73 -1.91
N PHE A 215 8.22 -10.06 -3.01
CA PHE A 215 8.58 -8.67 -3.24
C PHE A 215 7.99 -7.75 -2.17
N GLU A 216 6.69 -7.85 -1.88
CA GLU A 216 6.00 -7.03 -0.89
C GLU A 216 6.66 -7.15 0.49
N ILE A 217 6.88 -8.38 0.95
CA ILE A 217 7.49 -8.66 2.26
C ILE A 217 8.92 -8.10 2.29
N SER A 218 9.71 -8.35 1.25
CA SER A 218 11.12 -7.93 1.17
C SER A 218 11.26 -6.40 1.09
N TYR A 219 10.43 -5.75 0.27
CA TYR A 219 10.38 -4.31 0.13
C TYR A 219 9.96 -3.64 1.44
N ARG A 220 8.88 -4.13 2.06
CA ARG A 220 8.39 -3.58 3.33
C ARG A 220 9.42 -3.74 4.44
N ALA A 221 10.02 -4.93 4.57
CA ALA A 221 11.04 -5.21 5.59
C ALA A 221 12.28 -4.31 5.40
N SER A 222 12.79 -4.20 4.17
CA SER A 222 13.94 -3.34 3.87
C SER A 222 13.64 -1.86 4.08
N ALA A 223 12.46 -1.38 3.64
CA ALA A 223 12.02 0.00 3.83
C ALA A 223 11.89 0.36 5.31
N TYR A 224 11.33 -0.54 6.13
CA TYR A 224 11.18 -0.34 7.56
C TYR A 224 12.50 -0.42 8.33
N TYR A 225 13.34 -1.41 8.02
CA TYR A 225 14.68 -1.52 8.57
C TYR A 225 15.47 -0.24 8.30
N ALA A 226 15.41 0.26 7.06
CA ALA A 226 15.99 1.54 6.70
C ALA A 226 15.36 2.66 7.53
N PHE A 227 14.03 2.81 7.56
CA PHE A 227 13.29 3.89 8.25
C PHE A 227 13.69 4.06 9.72
N VAL A 228 13.72 2.96 10.47
CA VAL A 228 14.10 2.94 11.89
C VAL A 228 15.54 3.42 12.10
N HIS A 229 16.41 3.23 11.09
CA HIS A 229 17.79 3.71 11.05
C HIS A 229 18.66 3.19 12.21
N LYS A 230 18.38 1.96 12.65
CA LYS A 230 19.22 1.21 13.60
C LYS A 230 20.01 0.17 12.83
N ARG A 231 21.29 0.00 13.18
CA ARG A 231 22.19 -0.99 12.56
C ARG A 231 22.13 -2.29 13.35
N GLY A 232 22.18 -3.42 12.64
CA GLY A 232 22.30 -4.75 13.22
C GLY A 232 21.29 -5.75 12.66
N TRP A 233 21.71 -7.01 12.51
CA TRP A 233 20.91 -8.08 11.92
C TRP A 233 19.62 -8.36 12.71
N LEU A 234 19.61 -8.19 14.04
CA LEU A 234 18.42 -8.33 14.88
C LEU A 234 17.30 -7.35 14.48
N TYR A 235 17.65 -6.13 14.08
CA TYR A 235 16.66 -5.15 13.61
C TYR A 235 16.14 -5.49 12.22
N ALA A 236 16.98 -6.08 11.36
CA ALA A 236 16.55 -6.57 10.06
C ALA A 236 15.60 -7.76 10.21
N LEU A 237 15.92 -8.73 11.09
CA LEU A 237 15.02 -9.84 11.41
C LEU A 237 13.72 -9.37 12.05
N LYS A 238 13.77 -8.39 12.93
CA LYS A 238 12.56 -7.78 13.50
C LYS A 238 11.70 -7.15 12.40
N ALA A 239 12.28 -6.39 11.49
CA ALA A 239 11.54 -5.76 10.38
C ALA A 239 10.92 -6.81 9.45
N LEU A 240 11.65 -7.90 9.16
CA LEU A 240 11.15 -9.03 8.38
C LEU A 240 10.01 -9.76 9.11
N GLY A 241 10.19 -10.08 10.39
CA GLY A 241 9.20 -10.77 11.21
C GLY A 241 7.90 -9.97 11.35
N VAL A 242 7.98 -8.66 11.56
CA VAL A 242 6.80 -7.79 11.60
C VAL A 242 6.14 -7.68 10.22
N SER A 243 6.93 -7.65 9.13
CA SER A 243 6.38 -7.64 7.76
C SER A 243 5.64 -8.94 7.42
N LEU A 244 6.19 -10.08 7.82
CA LEU A 244 5.53 -11.39 7.70
C LEU A 244 4.25 -11.44 8.52
N LEU A 245 4.28 -10.99 9.78
CA LEU A 245 3.12 -10.93 10.65
C LEU A 245 1.99 -10.09 10.04
N CYS A 246 2.31 -8.88 9.55
CA CYS A 246 1.34 -8.01 8.87
C CYS A 246 0.70 -8.72 7.67
N THR A 247 1.52 -9.34 6.82
CA THR A 247 1.05 -10.04 5.61
C THR A 247 0.16 -11.23 5.97
N ALA A 248 0.57 -12.03 6.97
CA ALA A 248 -0.20 -13.18 7.44
C ALA A 248 -1.55 -12.78 8.05
N LEU A 249 -1.56 -11.75 8.90
CA LEU A 249 -2.79 -11.24 9.52
C LEU A 249 -3.75 -10.66 8.48
N TRP A 250 -3.23 -9.93 7.49
CA TRP A 250 -4.05 -9.40 6.40
C TRP A 250 -4.64 -10.51 5.53
N ALA A 251 -3.83 -11.51 5.15
CA ALA A 251 -4.30 -12.66 4.37
C ALA A 251 -5.36 -13.46 5.14
N TRP A 252 -5.10 -13.75 6.42
CA TRP A 252 -6.04 -14.47 7.29
C TRP A 252 -7.34 -13.69 7.49
N GLY A 253 -7.26 -12.39 7.75
CA GLY A 253 -8.43 -11.53 7.93
C GLY A 253 -9.29 -11.45 6.66
N THR A 254 -8.65 -11.27 5.51
CA THR A 254 -9.33 -11.22 4.21
C THR A 254 -10.00 -12.56 3.88
N TYR A 255 -9.29 -13.69 4.07
CA TYR A 255 -9.86 -15.02 3.88
C TYR A 255 -11.06 -15.29 4.80
N SER A 256 -10.95 -14.87 6.07
CA SER A 256 -12.02 -15.04 7.06
C SER A 256 -13.27 -14.24 6.70
N LEU A 257 -13.10 -13.00 6.24
CA LEU A 257 -14.20 -12.15 5.75
C LEU A 257 -14.89 -12.74 4.53
N ILE A 258 -14.12 -13.21 3.54
CA ILE A 258 -14.65 -13.88 2.35
C ILE A 258 -15.44 -15.13 2.75
N SER A 259 -14.86 -15.97 3.61
CA SER A 259 -15.48 -17.21 4.07
C SER A 259 -16.76 -16.98 4.89
N TRP A 260 -16.80 -15.90 5.67
CA TRP A 260 -18.00 -15.47 6.37
C TRP A 260 -19.08 -14.98 5.39
N TYR A 261 -18.70 -14.16 4.41
CA TYR A 261 -19.62 -13.66 3.38
C TYR A 261 -20.26 -14.78 2.56
N ILE A 262 -19.48 -15.78 2.14
CA ILE A 262 -19.97 -16.93 1.35
C ILE A 262 -20.94 -17.81 2.14
N ARG A 263 -20.80 -17.89 3.47
CA ARG A 263 -21.69 -18.68 4.33
C ARG A 263 -23.03 -17.99 4.61
N LYS A 264 -23.06 -16.65 4.58
CA LYS A 264 -24.21 -15.83 4.95
C LYS A 264 -25.08 -15.41 3.76
N GLY A 265 -24.50 -15.25 2.57
CA GLY A 265 -25.23 -14.99 1.32
C GLY A 265 -25.23 -16.19 0.42
#